data_AF-A0A2N6SDM1-F1
#
_entry.id   AF-A0A2N6SDM1-F1
#
_cell.length_a   1.000
_cell.length_b   1.000
_cell.length_c   1.000
_cell.angle_alpha   90.00
_cell.angle_beta   90.00
_cell.angle_gamma   90.00
#
_symmetry.space_group_name_H-M   'P 1'
#
loop_
_entity.id
_entity.type
_entity.pdbx_description
1 polymer ?
#
loop_
_entity_poly.entity_id
_entity_poly.type
_entity_poly.pdbx_seq_one_letter_code
_entity_poly.pdbx_strand_id
1 'polypeptide(L)'
;MDKRTLFYNFALSIGLYYLIPLLFIKYYNGASDKAGFTLILMYTFSSFAITLLISYFCERKIYTPILSIIISLPLLLIFNTSAIVVIIIIVVFSFISYLISGLFT
;
A
#
# COMPACT_ATOMS: atom_id res chain seq x y z
N MET A 1 -2.90 2.18 -23.62
CA MET A 1 -3.06 1.52 -22.31
C MET A 1 -4.54 1.21 -22.14
N ASP A 2 -4.91 -0.05 -21.95
CA ASP A 2 -6.31 -0.42 -21.79
C ASP A 2 -6.84 0.15 -20.46
N LYS A 3 -7.87 1.00 -20.54
CA LYS A 3 -8.49 1.66 -19.39
C LYS A 3 -9.01 0.65 -18.37
N ARG A 4 -9.37 -0.56 -18.83
CA ARG A 4 -9.84 -1.65 -17.99
C ARG A 4 -8.75 -2.16 -17.06
N THR A 5 -7.54 -2.40 -17.57
CA THR A 5 -6.40 -2.90 -16.78
C THR A 5 -5.98 -1.91 -15.69
N LEU A 6 -6.02 -0.61 -16.00
CA LEU A 6 -5.75 0.46 -15.03
C LEU A 6 -6.78 0.46 -13.89
N PHE A 7 -8.06 0.33 -14.24
CA PHE A 7 -9.15 0.30 -13.29
C PHE A 7 -9.10 -0.95 -12.39
N TYR A 8 -8.80 -2.12 -12.97
CA TYR A 8 -8.61 -3.35 -12.19
C TYR A 8 -7.45 -3.22 -11.20
N ASN A 9 -6.30 -2.69 -11.64
CA ASN A 9 -5.17 -2.46 -10.76
C ASN A 9 -5.52 -1.49 -9.62
N PHE A 10 -6.28 -0.44 -9.92
CA PHE A 10 -6.73 0.53 -8.92
C PHE A 10 -7.72 -0.06 -7.91
N ALA A 11 -8.72 -0.81 -8.37
CA ALA A 11 -9.70 -1.45 -7.51
C ALA A 11 -9.07 -2.52 -6.61
N LEU A 12 -8.15 -3.33 -7.17
CA LEU A 12 -7.46 -4.40 -6.46
C LEU A 12 -6.48 -3.83 -5.43
N SER A 13 -5.78 -2.74 -5.77
CA SER A 13 -4.93 -2.02 -4.82
C SER A 13 -5.77 -1.42 -3.70
N ILE A 14 -6.83 -0.65 -3.97
CA ILE A 14 -7.69 -0.12 -2.89
C ILE A 14 -8.24 -1.23 -1.98
N GLY A 15 -8.75 -2.30 -2.58
CA GLY A 15 -9.30 -3.43 -1.85
C GLY A 15 -8.28 -4.00 -0.88
N LEU A 16 -7.12 -4.45 -1.37
CA LEU A 16 -6.11 -5.06 -0.50
C LEU A 16 -5.47 -4.06 0.48
N TYR A 17 -5.29 -2.82 0.06
CA TYR A 17 -4.60 -1.79 0.84
C TYR A 17 -5.38 -1.35 2.07
N TYR A 18 -6.72 -1.28 1.98
CA TYR A 18 -7.56 -0.86 3.10
C TYR A 18 -8.22 -2.01 3.83
N LEU A 19 -8.61 -3.07 3.12
CA LEU A 19 -9.40 -4.15 3.71
C LEU A 19 -8.54 -4.98 4.68
N ILE A 20 -7.27 -5.26 4.35
CA ILE A 20 -6.37 -6.02 5.24
C ILE A 20 -6.13 -5.27 6.57
N PRO A 21 -5.73 -3.98 6.56
CA PRO A 21 -5.48 -3.27 7.82
C PRO A 21 -6.76 -2.97 8.61
N LEU A 22 -7.91 -2.73 7.96
CA LEU A 22 -9.19 -2.58 8.66
C LEU A 22 -9.65 -3.88 9.32
N LEU A 23 -9.49 -5.03 8.65
CA LEU A 23 -9.78 -6.32 9.28
C LEU A 23 -8.88 -6.54 10.49
N PHE A 24 -7.60 -6.14 10.40
CA PHE A 24 -6.68 -6.21 11.54
C PHE A 24 -7.21 -5.40 12.74
N ILE A 25 -7.64 -4.14 12.54
CA ILE A 25 -8.26 -3.34 13.61
C ILE A 25 -9.45 -4.06 14.24
N LYS A 26 -10.33 -4.64 13.42
CA LYS A 26 -11.56 -5.27 13.91
C LYS A 26 -11.31 -6.52 14.77
N TYR A 27 -10.26 -7.27 14.47
CA TYR A 27 -9.95 -8.53 15.17
C TYR A 27 -8.79 -8.42 16.18
N TYR A 28 -8.11 -7.27 16.25
CA TYR A 28 -7.02 -7.07 17.20
C TYR A 28 -7.56 -6.81 18.60
N ASN A 29 -7.33 -7.77 19.51
CA ASN A 29 -7.80 -7.73 20.90
C ASN A 29 -6.65 -7.45 21.90
N GLY A 30 -5.53 -6.88 21.44
CA GLY A 30 -4.34 -6.60 22.24
C GLY A 30 -4.29 -5.16 22.78
N ALA A 31 -3.26 -4.85 23.58
CA ALA A 31 -3.03 -3.49 24.08
C ALA A 31 -2.95 -2.46 22.93
N SER A 32 -3.73 -1.38 23.06
CA SER A 32 -3.92 -0.32 22.05
C SER A 32 -2.59 0.30 21.60
N ASP A 33 -1.66 0.43 22.53
CA ASP A 33 -0.32 1.00 22.38
C ASP A 33 0.58 0.19 21.42
N LYS A 34 0.32 -1.11 21.22
CA LYS A 34 1.01 -1.93 20.21
C LYS A 34 0.23 -2.02 18.89
N ALA A 35 -1.08 -1.78 18.91
CA ALA A 35 -1.95 -1.88 17.75
C ALA A 35 -1.55 -0.88 16.65
N GLY A 36 -1.22 0.36 17.04
CA GLY A 36 -0.83 1.42 16.11
C GLY A 36 0.43 1.07 15.32
N PHE A 37 1.47 0.55 15.98
CA PHE A 37 2.71 0.15 15.30
C PHE A 37 2.48 -1.04 14.35
N THR A 38 1.69 -2.02 14.77
CA THR A 38 1.36 -3.17 13.89
C THR A 38 0.54 -2.74 12.68
N LEU A 39 -0.37 -1.76 12.83
CA LEU A 39 -1.11 -1.16 11.73
C LEU A 39 -0.20 -0.47 10.72
N ILE A 40 0.75 0.33 11.21
CA ILE A 40 1.74 1.01 10.35
C ILE A 40 2.50 -0.02 9.53
N LEU A 41 3.01 -1.08 10.16
CA LEU A 41 3.71 -2.17 9.48
C LEU A 41 2.82 -2.85 8.43
N MET A 42 1.57 -3.16 8.78
CA MET A 42 0.60 -3.80 7.90
C MET A 42 0.33 -2.96 6.64
N TYR A 43 0.13 -1.65 6.79
CA TYR A 43 -0.04 -0.74 5.66
C TYR A 43 1.21 -0.67 4.77
N THR A 44 2.40 -0.59 5.37
CA THR A 44 3.66 -0.59 4.62
C THR A 44 3.88 -1.89 3.85
N PHE A 45 3.69 -3.05 4.48
CA PHE A 45 3.86 -4.35 3.83
C PHE A 45 2.81 -4.60 2.75
N SER A 46 1.56 -4.23 3.01
CA SER A 46 0.48 -4.33 2.01
C SER A 46 0.80 -3.46 0.79
N SER A 47 1.23 -2.21 1.02
CA SER A 47 1.67 -1.29 -0.02
C SER A 47 2.81 -1.86 -0.88
N PHE A 48 3.84 -2.41 -0.22
CA PHE A 48 4.99 -3.02 -0.90
C PHE A 48 4.57 -4.22 -1.75
N ALA A 49 3.81 -5.15 -1.17
CA ALA A 49 3.38 -6.38 -1.81
C ALA A 49 2.46 -6.10 -3.02
N ILE A 50 1.50 -5.19 -2.87
CA ILE A 50 0.59 -4.79 -3.95
C ILE A 50 1.37 -4.16 -5.10
N THR A 51 2.31 -3.24 -4.80
CA THR A 51 3.13 -2.59 -5.82
C THR A 51 3.99 -3.61 -6.57
N LEU A 52 4.52 -4.61 -5.87
CA LEU A 52 5.34 -5.67 -6.46
C LEU A 52 4.49 -6.58 -7.35
N LEU A 53 3.33 -7.01 -6.85
CA LEU A 53 2.41 -7.91 -7.53
C LEU A 53 1.85 -7.26 -8.80
N ILE A 54 1.42 -6.00 -8.73
CA ILE A 54 0.96 -5.26 -9.91
C ILE A 54 2.10 -5.07 -10.91
N SER A 55 3.30 -4.72 -10.46
CA SER A 55 4.44 -4.52 -11.37
C SER A 55 4.89 -5.83 -12.04
N TYR A 56 4.73 -6.97 -11.35
CA TYR A 56 5.01 -8.30 -11.89
C TYR A 56 3.96 -8.75 -12.93
N PHE A 57 2.67 -8.64 -12.62
CA PHE A 57 1.59 -9.15 -13.49
C PHE A 57 1.11 -8.18 -14.58
N CYS A 58 1.24 -6.86 -14.39
CA CYS A 58 0.68 -5.83 -15.28
C CYS A 58 1.75 -4.95 -15.97
N GLU A 59 2.97 -5.47 -16.05
CA GLU A 59 4.18 -4.80 -16.55
C GLU A 59 4.69 -3.68 -15.61
N ARG A 60 6.01 -3.56 -15.55
CA ARG A 60 6.69 -2.57 -14.72
C ARG A 60 6.46 -1.15 -15.28
N LYS A 61 5.69 -0.34 -14.56
CA LYS A 61 5.39 1.05 -14.96
C LYS A 61 5.46 2.00 -13.78
N ILE A 62 6.03 3.19 -13.98
CA ILE A 62 6.23 4.22 -12.93
C ILE A 62 4.92 4.67 -12.27
N TYR A 63 3.77 4.49 -12.92
CA TYR A 63 2.48 4.83 -12.30
C TYR A 63 2.12 3.91 -11.12
N THR A 64 2.69 2.70 -11.00
CA THR A 64 2.35 1.77 -9.91
C THR A 64 2.75 2.30 -8.53
N PRO A 65 4.00 2.79 -8.29
CA PRO A 65 4.33 3.44 -7.02
C PRO A 65 3.57 4.76 -6.83
N ILE A 66 3.28 5.51 -7.89
CA ILE A 66 2.49 6.77 -7.78
C ILE A 66 1.06 6.49 -7.30
N LEU A 67 0.42 5.44 -7.83
CA LEU A 67 -0.89 4.98 -7.37
C LEU A 67 -0.87 4.58 -5.90
N SER A 68 0.17 3.86 -5.46
CA SER A 68 0.36 3.48 -4.07
C SER A 68 0.41 4.72 -3.15
N ILE A 69 1.08 5.80 -3.57
CA ILE A 69 1.12 7.07 -2.83
C ILE A 69 -0.26 7.74 -2.77
N ILE A 70 -0.97 7.81 -3.90
CA ILE A 70 -2.32 8.39 -3.94
C ILE A 70 -3.28 7.61 -3.03
N ILE A 71 -3.22 6.28 -3.07
CA ILE A 71 -4.01 5.39 -2.23
C ILE A 71 -3.61 5.52 -0.75
N SER A 72 -2.40 5.99 -0.43
CA SER A 72 -2.00 6.23 0.96
C SER A 72 -2.49 7.54 1.56
N LEU A 73 -2.87 8.54 0.74
CA LEU A 73 -3.29 9.86 1.23
C LEU A 73 -4.49 9.82 2.21
N PRO A 74 -5.54 9.00 2.01
CA PRO A 74 -6.63 8.92 2.96
C PRO A 74 -6.24 8.37 4.34
N LEU A 75 -5.02 7.82 4.53
CA LEU A 75 -4.52 7.50 5.87
C LEU A 75 -4.38 8.75 6.75
N LEU A 76 -4.18 9.95 6.17
CA LEU A 76 -4.20 11.21 6.91
C LEU A 76 -5.55 11.45 7.61
N LEU A 77 -6.65 10.95 7.04
CA LEU A 77 -7.97 11.07 7.64
C LEU A 77 -8.16 10.14 8.84
N ILE A 78 -7.44 9.02 8.88
CA ILE A 78 -7.56 7.99 9.92
C ILE A 78 -6.57 8.25 11.07
N PHE A 79 -5.32 8.59 10.73
CA PHE A 79 -4.20 8.69 11.67
C PHE A 79 -3.68 10.11 11.86
N ASN A 80 -4.30 11.12 11.23
CA ASN A 80 -3.91 12.53 11.32
C ASN A 80 -2.40 12.73 11.02
N THR A 81 -1.70 13.55 11.80
CA THR A 81 -0.27 13.85 11.63
C THR A 81 0.63 12.62 11.80
N SER A 82 0.22 11.58 12.54
CA SER A 82 1.00 10.36 12.66
C SER A 82 1.08 9.55 11.36
N ALA A 83 0.14 9.78 10.43
CA ALA A 83 0.14 9.16 9.10
C ALA A 83 1.33 9.62 8.23
N ILE A 84 1.89 10.80 8.50
CA ILE A 84 2.97 11.39 7.67
C ILE A 84 4.18 10.44 7.62
N VAL A 85 4.56 9.88 8.77
CA VAL A 85 5.66 8.92 8.87
C VAL A 85 5.37 7.68 8.02
N VAL A 86 4.13 7.18 8.09
CA VAL A 86 3.67 6.00 7.35
C VAL A 86 3.72 6.25 5.84
N ILE A 87 3.24 7.42 5.40
CA ILE A 87 3.23 7.82 4.00
C ILE A 87 4.66 7.93 3.46
N ILE A 88 5.60 8.51 4.22
CA ILE A 88 7.01 8.58 3.81
C ILE A 88 7.58 7.16 3.63
N ILE A 89 7.32 6.27 4.58
CA ILE A 89 7.76 4.88 4.49
C ILE A 89 7.14 4.18 3.26
N ILE A 90 5.85 4.37 3.02
CA ILE A 90 5.13 3.85 1.85
C ILE A 90 5.75 4.34 0.55
N VAL A 91 6.09 5.63 0.44
CA VAL A 91 6.76 6.20 -0.73
C VAL A 91 8.07 5.46 -0.98
N VAL A 92 8.94 5.39 0.02
CA VAL A 92 10.26 4.73 -0.10
C VAL A 92 10.10 3.26 -0.50
N PHE A 93 9.25 2.51 0.21
CA PHE A 93 9.02 1.09 -0.06
C PHE A 93 8.36 0.83 -1.41
N SER A 94 7.47 1.71 -1.88
CA SER A 94 6.85 1.57 -3.20
C SER A 94 7.87 1.72 -4.32
N PHE A 95 8.83 2.64 -4.18
CA PHE A 95 9.92 2.79 -5.15
C PHE A 95 10.92 1.63 -5.08
N ILE A 96 11.24 1.13 -3.87
CA ILE A 96 12.07 -0.07 -3.71
C ILE A 96 11.38 -1.28 -4.37
N SER A 97 10.08 -1.47 -4.15
CA SER A 97 9.26 -2.51 -4.76
C SER A 97 9.29 -2.43 -6.29
N TYR A 98 9.14 -1.22 -6.83
CA TYR A 98 9.26 -0.96 -8.26
C TYR A 98 10.66 -1.33 -8.80
N LEU A 99 11.75 -0.97 -8.12
CA LEU A 99 13.11 -1.34 -8.51
C LEU A 99 13.32 -2.87 -8.48
N ILE A 100 12.88 -3.52 -7.40
CA ILE A 100 12.97 -4.98 -7.23
C ILE A 100 12.18 -5.71 -8.31
N SER A 101 11.00 -5.20 -8.69
CA SER A 101 10.21 -5.81 -9.78
C SER A 101 11.00 -5.86 -11.09
N GLY A 102 11.90 -4.90 -11.33
CA GLY A 102 12.79 -4.88 -12.49
C GLY A 102 13.87 -5.95 -12.52
N LEU A 103 14.08 -6.70 -11.43
CA LEU A 103 14.94 -7.88 -11.41
C LEU A 103 14.19 -9.16 -11.84
N PHE A 104 12.85 -9.12 -11.82
CA PHE A 104 11.98 -10.28 -12.07
C PHE A 104 11.21 -10.22 -13.40
N THR A 105 11.34 -9.12 -14.14
CA THR A 105 10.80 -8.88 -15.50
C THR A 105 11.93 -8.53 -16.45
#